data_AF-A0A8R1IDA4-F1
#
_entry.id   AF-A0A8R1IDA4-F1
#
_cell.length_a   1.000
_cell.length_b   1.000
_cell.length_c   1.000
_cell.angle_alpha   90.00
_cell.angle_beta   90.00
_cell.angle_gamma   90.00
#
_symmetry.space_group_name_H-M   'P 1'
#
loop_
_entity.id
_entity.type
_entity.pdbx_description
1 polymer ?
#
loop_
_entity_poly.entity_id
_entity_poly.type
_entity_poly.pdbx_seq_one_letter_code
_entity_poly.pdbx_strand_id
1 'polypeptide(L)'
;MHCADRKCSIREQAVECRTAEELSKRIGARMRKVEGADASLLIASSEFKEQLGVGERKEALYRFSQVCTDHAELVMSGGKMDEEWKQAAEELKREVMERNKPKKAKIAEKNIVVGPRQGWRSRSYYEFRNGATEAWAERFDWSEVQSVIFLTSLTKDSSENEKTLALVEKIAKDVTIMTILPVQFEGNFLELAAIADYWSGALKTTINARVVDPVKPVGSRQTPLILSAPEIFESRDRLIEYMELAVPDHEALVRLRTESVAEPHMKRKRVEGRGHAAASTCTANTSTPFHR
;
A
#
# COMPACT_ATOMS: atom_id res chain seq x y z
N MET A 1 20.79 -2.64 -27.68
CA MET A 1 19.80 -1.70 -27.08
C MET A 1 20.09 -0.30 -27.59
N HIS A 2 19.18 0.29 -28.37
CA HIS A 2 19.36 1.63 -28.95
C HIS A 2 18.13 2.47 -28.66
N CYS A 3 18.34 3.73 -28.27
CA CYS A 3 17.29 4.74 -28.23
C CYS A 3 16.84 5.04 -29.66
N ALA A 4 15.53 5.04 -29.92
CA ALA A 4 14.97 5.26 -31.25
C ALA A 4 15.41 6.61 -31.83
N ASP A 5 15.51 7.63 -30.98
CA ASP A 5 15.90 8.99 -31.36
C ASP A 5 17.43 9.21 -31.37
N ARG A 6 18.23 8.28 -30.83
CA ARG A 6 19.70 8.41 -30.66
C ARG A 6 20.20 9.72 -30.00
N LYS A 7 19.31 10.50 -29.39
CA LYS A 7 19.62 11.76 -28.70
C LYS A 7 20.12 11.56 -27.27
N CYS A 8 19.95 10.36 -26.72
CA CYS A 8 20.34 10.07 -25.34
C CYS A 8 21.80 9.64 -25.29
N SER A 9 22.61 10.34 -24.50
CA SER A 9 23.98 9.97 -24.21
C SER A 9 24.29 10.19 -22.73
N ILE A 10 25.31 9.47 -22.25
CA ILE A 10 25.80 9.58 -20.89
C ILE A 10 27.30 9.80 -20.96
N ARG A 11 27.77 10.85 -20.27
CA ARG A 11 29.20 11.05 -20.09
C ARG A 11 29.72 10.15 -18.97
N GLU A 12 30.73 9.34 -19.28
CA GLU A 12 31.50 8.54 -18.34
C GLU A 12 32.97 8.91 -18.47
N GLN A 13 33.53 9.48 -17.40
CA GLN A 13 34.86 10.13 -17.44
C GLN A 13 34.91 11.17 -18.56
N ALA A 14 35.89 11.07 -19.48
CA ALA A 14 36.06 11.97 -20.62
C ALA A 14 35.32 11.49 -21.89
N VAL A 15 34.52 10.41 -21.82
CA VAL A 15 33.91 9.76 -22.98
C VAL A 15 32.40 9.86 -22.93
N GLU A 16 31.80 10.14 -24.08
CA GLU A 16 30.35 10.10 -24.27
C GLU A 16 29.92 8.70 -24.74
N CYS A 17 29.11 8.02 -23.94
CA CYS A 17 28.51 6.73 -24.26
C CYS A 17 27.10 6.94 -24.81
N ARG A 18 26.80 6.32 -25.95
CA ARG A 18 25.48 6.41 -26.62
C ARG A 18 24.65 5.15 -26.45
N THR A 19 25.24 4.09 -25.88
CA THR A 19 24.55 2.83 -25.61
C THR A 19 24.86 2.33 -24.20
N ALA A 20 23.92 1.58 -23.62
CA ALA A 20 24.13 0.90 -22.35
C ALA A 20 25.33 -0.07 -22.40
N GLU A 21 25.61 -0.65 -23.57
CA GLU A 21 26.73 -1.57 -23.78
C GLU A 21 28.09 -0.85 -23.75
N GLU A 22 28.20 0.34 -24.36
CA GLU A 22 29.41 1.17 -24.24
C GLU A 22 29.65 1.59 -22.79
N LEU A 23 28.56 1.97 -22.09
CA LEU A 23 28.64 2.40 -20.72
C LEU A 23 29.00 1.26 -19.77
N SER A 24 28.45 0.05 -19.95
CA SER A 24 28.77 -1.10 -19.09
C SER A 24 30.25 -1.49 -19.20
N LYS A 25 30.82 -1.47 -20.42
CA LYS A 25 32.26 -1.70 -20.65
C LYS A 25 33.12 -0.66 -19.91
N ARG A 26 32.73 0.61 -19.98
CA ARG A 26 33.44 1.71 -19.29
C ARG A 26 33.35 1.58 -17.77
N ILE A 27 32.17 1.22 -17.24
CA ILE A 27 31.97 0.94 -15.82
C ILE A 27 32.88 -0.22 -15.39
N GLY A 28 32.93 -1.32 -16.15
CA GLY A 28 33.78 -2.46 -15.85
C GLY A 28 35.28 -2.10 -15.83
N ALA A 29 35.75 -1.32 -16.80
CA ALA A 29 37.15 -0.87 -16.84
C ALA A 29 37.49 0.02 -15.63
N ARG A 30 36.60 0.94 -15.27
CA ARG A 30 36.72 1.80 -14.09
C ARG A 30 36.75 0.98 -12.80
N MET A 31 35.89 -0.03 -12.65
CA MET A 31 35.87 -0.90 -11.46
C MET A 31 37.16 -1.70 -11.30
N ARG A 32 37.84 -2.01 -12.41
CA ARG A 32 39.19 -2.61 -12.44
C ARG A 32 40.32 -1.60 -12.30
N LYS A 33 40.01 -0.31 -12.10
CA LYS A 33 40.97 0.80 -11.99
C LYS A 33 41.87 0.94 -13.22
N VAL A 34 41.35 0.61 -14.41
CA VAL A 34 42.06 0.78 -15.69
C VAL A 34 41.58 2.07 -16.33
N GLU A 35 42.52 2.93 -16.75
CA GLU A 35 42.25 4.27 -17.27
C GLU A 35 42.99 4.54 -18.59
N GLY A 36 42.68 5.67 -19.24
CA GLY A 36 43.42 6.14 -20.42
C GLY A 36 43.41 5.18 -21.61
N ALA A 37 44.59 5.00 -22.23
CA ALA A 37 44.77 4.14 -23.41
C ALA A 37 44.53 2.66 -23.07
N ASP A 38 44.98 2.22 -21.90
CA ASP A 38 44.82 0.83 -21.45
C ASP A 38 43.35 0.47 -21.27
N ALA A 39 42.52 1.41 -20.80
CA ALA A 39 41.07 1.21 -20.72
C ALA A 39 40.46 1.01 -22.12
N SER A 40 40.95 1.74 -23.11
CA SER A 40 40.45 1.63 -24.49
C SER A 40 40.83 0.29 -25.12
N LEU A 41 42.05 -0.19 -24.85
CA LEU A 41 42.50 -1.52 -25.27
C LEU A 41 41.71 -2.63 -24.58
N LEU A 42 41.51 -2.52 -23.26
CA LEU A 42 40.75 -3.49 -22.49
C LEU A 42 39.30 -3.60 -22.98
N ILE A 43 38.63 -2.46 -23.24
CA ILE A 43 37.25 -2.42 -23.74
C ILE A 43 37.10 -3.07 -25.12
N ALA A 44 38.16 -3.06 -25.94
CA ALA A 44 38.18 -3.70 -27.23
C ALA A 44 38.29 -5.24 -27.14
N SER A 45 38.87 -5.78 -26.04
CA SER A 45 39.05 -7.22 -25.83
C SER A 45 37.73 -7.97 -25.73
N SER A 46 37.63 -9.13 -26.41
CA SER A 46 36.50 -10.07 -26.30
C SER A 46 36.43 -10.71 -24.92
N GLU A 47 37.58 -11.10 -24.36
CA GLU A 47 37.69 -11.70 -23.02
C GLU A 47 37.13 -10.76 -21.95
N PHE A 48 37.41 -9.45 -22.08
CA PHE A 48 36.86 -8.44 -21.18
C PHE A 48 35.33 -8.36 -21.27
N LYS A 49 34.77 -8.45 -22.48
CA LYS A 49 33.31 -8.39 -22.69
C LYS A 49 32.61 -9.59 -22.07
N GLU A 50 33.18 -10.78 -22.20
CA GLU A 50 32.66 -12.02 -21.59
C GLU A 50 32.74 -11.97 -20.05
N GLN A 51 33.73 -11.26 -19.50
CA GLN A 51 33.88 -11.08 -18.06
C GLN A 51 33.00 -9.97 -17.46
N LEU A 52 32.26 -9.20 -18.26
CA LEU A 52 31.31 -8.24 -17.69
C LEU A 52 30.25 -9.00 -16.91
N GLY A 53 29.91 -8.54 -15.71
CA GLY A 53 28.91 -9.14 -14.85
C GLY A 53 27.53 -8.50 -14.97
N VAL A 54 26.60 -9.02 -14.18
CA VAL A 54 25.25 -8.45 -14.03
C VAL A 54 25.33 -7.04 -13.44
N GLY A 55 26.27 -6.79 -12.54
CA GLY A 55 26.44 -5.50 -11.87
C GLY A 55 26.72 -4.33 -12.82
N GLU A 56 27.68 -4.48 -13.74
CA GLU A 56 28.03 -3.43 -14.70
C GLU A 56 26.88 -3.17 -15.69
N ARG A 57 26.21 -4.23 -16.14
CA ARG A 57 25.04 -4.13 -17.03
C ARG A 57 23.87 -3.45 -16.34
N LYS A 58 23.59 -3.80 -15.07
CA LYS A 58 22.53 -3.23 -14.24
C LYS A 58 22.75 -1.73 -14.02
N GLU A 59 23.96 -1.32 -13.66
CA GLU A 59 24.32 0.08 -13.47
C GLU A 59 24.20 0.89 -14.77
N ALA A 60 24.64 0.32 -15.90
CA ALA A 60 24.49 0.97 -17.20
C ALA A 60 23.01 1.17 -17.58
N LEU A 61 22.17 0.15 -17.39
CA LEU A 61 20.72 0.23 -17.61
C LEU A 61 20.06 1.25 -16.70
N TYR A 62 20.45 1.31 -15.42
CA TYR A 62 19.92 2.27 -14.46
C TYR A 62 20.20 3.70 -14.91
N ARG A 63 21.46 4.00 -15.25
CA ARG A 63 21.85 5.35 -15.69
C ARG A 63 21.21 5.74 -17.01
N PHE A 64 21.11 4.82 -17.99
CA PHE A 64 20.40 5.11 -19.24
C PHE A 64 18.91 5.35 -19.03
N SER A 65 18.27 4.59 -18.15
CA SER A 65 16.85 4.79 -17.81
C SER A 65 16.56 6.16 -17.17
N GLN A 66 17.56 6.84 -16.59
CA GLN A 66 17.41 8.20 -16.05
C GLN A 66 17.33 9.28 -17.13
N VAL A 67 17.88 9.03 -18.32
CA VAL A 67 17.98 10.02 -19.40
C VAL A 67 17.24 9.61 -20.66
N CYS A 68 16.78 8.36 -20.76
CA CYS A 68 16.12 7.79 -21.92
C CYS A 68 14.88 7.00 -21.52
N THR A 69 13.70 7.49 -21.91
CA THR A 69 12.40 6.84 -21.66
C THR A 69 12.32 5.47 -22.32
N ASP A 70 12.85 5.30 -23.53
CA ASP A 70 12.86 3.99 -24.22
C ASP A 70 13.60 2.92 -23.40
N HIS A 71 14.71 3.29 -22.74
CA HIS A 71 15.44 2.35 -21.89
C HIS A 71 14.65 2.04 -20.62
N ALA A 72 14.02 3.05 -20.00
CA ALA A 72 13.16 2.82 -18.85
C ALA A 72 11.99 1.88 -19.19
N GLU A 73 11.32 2.10 -20.33
CA GLU A 73 10.24 1.23 -20.82
C GLU A 73 10.75 -0.18 -21.12
N LEU A 74 11.92 -0.31 -21.75
CA LEU A 74 12.51 -1.60 -22.09
C LEU A 74 12.81 -2.43 -20.83
N VAL A 75 13.37 -1.82 -19.79
CA VAL A 75 13.62 -2.45 -18.48
C VAL A 75 12.30 -2.86 -17.80
N MET A 76 11.30 -1.97 -17.80
CA MET A 76 10.04 -2.23 -17.10
C MET A 76 9.16 -3.25 -17.80
N SER A 77 9.13 -3.26 -19.14
CA SER A 77 8.34 -4.18 -19.95
C SER A 77 8.98 -5.57 -20.11
N GLY A 78 10.29 -5.70 -19.90
CA GLY A 78 11.02 -6.94 -20.19
C GLY A 78 11.10 -7.21 -21.70
N GLY A 79 11.26 -6.14 -22.50
CA GLY A 79 11.36 -6.26 -23.96
C GLY A 79 12.57 -7.08 -24.42
N LYS A 80 12.71 -7.25 -25.74
CA LYS A 80 13.71 -8.15 -26.33
C LYS A 80 15.14 -7.70 -26.00
N MET A 81 15.81 -8.48 -25.16
CA MET A 81 17.21 -8.33 -24.75
C MET A 81 17.91 -9.69 -24.84
N ASP A 82 19.24 -9.68 -24.95
CA ASP A 82 20.03 -10.89 -24.75
C ASP A 82 19.97 -11.33 -23.28
N GLU A 83 20.17 -12.63 -23.02
CA GLU A 83 19.90 -13.23 -21.70
C GLU A 83 20.67 -12.55 -20.56
N GLU A 84 21.93 -12.18 -20.78
CA GLU A 84 22.77 -11.47 -19.81
C GLU A 84 22.22 -10.08 -19.43
N TRP A 85 21.63 -9.38 -20.40
CA TRP A 85 21.01 -8.08 -20.19
C TRP A 85 19.63 -8.20 -19.57
N LYS A 86 18.89 -9.26 -19.93
CA LYS A 86 17.60 -9.57 -19.34
C LYS A 86 17.73 -9.81 -17.84
N GLN A 87 18.72 -10.58 -17.40
CA GLN A 87 18.98 -10.79 -15.97
C GLN A 87 19.24 -9.46 -15.24
N ALA A 88 20.08 -8.59 -15.80
CA ALA A 88 20.36 -7.27 -15.23
C ALA A 88 19.12 -6.36 -15.20
N ALA A 89 18.29 -6.40 -16.24
CA ALA A 89 17.05 -5.64 -16.32
C ALA A 89 16.01 -6.13 -15.31
N GLU A 90 15.87 -7.45 -15.12
CA GLU A 90 14.97 -8.03 -14.11
C GLU A 90 15.39 -7.66 -12.69
N GLU A 91 16.68 -7.70 -12.39
CA GLU A 91 17.20 -7.27 -11.09
C GLU A 91 16.95 -5.78 -10.85
N LEU A 92 17.20 -4.93 -11.85
CA LEU A 92 16.93 -3.49 -11.78
C LEU A 92 15.43 -3.21 -11.60
N LYS A 93 14.57 -3.88 -12.38
CA LYS A 93 13.11 -3.76 -12.27
C LYS A 93 12.66 -4.12 -10.86
N ARG A 94 13.15 -5.22 -10.30
CA ARG A 94 12.83 -5.65 -8.93
C ARG A 94 13.24 -4.59 -7.90
N GLU A 95 14.46 -4.05 -7.98
CA GLU A 95 14.92 -2.99 -7.08
C GLU A 95 14.09 -1.71 -7.18
N VAL A 96 13.75 -1.29 -8.40
CA VAL A 96 12.93 -0.11 -8.65
C VAL A 96 11.51 -0.32 -8.12
N MET A 97 10.91 -1.48 -8.35
CA MET A 97 9.58 -1.82 -7.84
C MET A 97 9.58 -1.88 -6.32
N GLU A 98 10.61 -2.49 -5.70
CA GLU A 98 10.74 -2.57 -4.24
C GLU A 98 10.88 -1.18 -3.62
N ARG A 99 11.77 -0.35 -4.16
CA ARG A 99 12.01 1.02 -3.67
C ARG A 99 10.78 1.92 -3.78
N ASN A 100 9.94 1.68 -4.80
CA ASN A 100 8.72 2.43 -5.05
C ASN A 100 7.45 1.74 -4.53
N LYS A 101 7.57 0.64 -3.78
CA LYS A 101 6.40 0.06 -3.10
C LYS A 101 5.73 1.15 -2.25
N PRO A 102 4.39 1.29 -2.31
CA PRO A 102 3.68 2.23 -1.47
C PRO A 102 4.07 2.03 0.00
N LYS A 103 4.49 3.11 0.66
CA LYS A 103 4.80 3.06 2.10
C LYS A 103 3.52 2.78 2.85
N LYS A 104 3.44 1.58 3.42
CA LYS A 104 2.36 1.16 4.30
C LYS A 104 2.39 1.97 5.60
N ALA A 105 1.24 2.40 6.07
CA ALA A 105 1.06 3.05 7.35
C ALA A 105 1.24 2.02 8.47
N LYS A 106 2.14 2.28 9.41
CA LYS A 106 2.33 1.43 10.58
C LYS A 106 1.11 1.51 11.49
N ILE A 107 0.63 0.34 11.93
CA ILE A 107 -0.38 0.22 12.97
C ILE A 107 0.35 0.26 14.31
N ALA A 108 -0.05 1.17 15.21
CA ALA A 108 0.62 1.36 16.48
C ALA A 108 0.21 0.33 17.55
N GLU A 109 -0.98 -0.24 17.39
CA GLU A 109 -1.63 -1.10 18.38
C GLU A 109 -1.59 -2.56 17.91
N LYS A 110 -1.32 -3.49 18.83
CA LYS A 110 -1.26 -4.92 18.53
C LYS A 110 -2.63 -5.57 18.39
N ASN A 111 -3.62 -5.03 19.10
CA ASN A 111 -4.98 -5.56 19.14
C ASN A 111 -5.92 -4.44 18.70
N ILE A 112 -6.58 -4.61 17.55
CA ILE A 112 -7.35 -3.54 16.92
C ILE A 112 -8.74 -4.01 16.53
N VAL A 113 -9.58 -3.03 16.22
CA VAL A 113 -10.89 -3.22 15.62
C VAL A 113 -10.87 -2.62 14.21
N VAL A 114 -11.38 -3.37 13.25
CA VAL A 114 -11.57 -2.95 11.86
C VAL A 114 -13.06 -3.02 11.59
N GLY A 115 -13.63 -1.99 10.97
CA GLY A 115 -15.07 -1.98 10.73
C GLY A 115 -15.53 -0.92 9.74
N PRO A 116 -16.83 -0.90 9.40
CA PRO A 116 -17.39 0.13 8.54
C PRO A 116 -17.31 1.49 9.23
N ARG A 117 -17.41 2.56 8.43
CA ARG A 117 -17.37 3.94 8.93
C ARG A 117 -18.49 4.21 9.95
N GLN A 118 -18.12 4.64 11.14
CA GLN A 118 -19.05 4.99 12.23
C GLN A 118 -19.12 6.51 12.50
N GLY A 119 -18.17 7.29 11.98
CA GLY A 119 -18.22 8.75 12.07
C GLY A 119 -17.62 9.35 13.34
N TRP A 120 -17.12 8.52 14.26
CA TRP A 120 -16.26 8.91 15.37
C TRP A 120 -14.83 8.41 15.16
N ARG A 121 -13.85 9.02 15.83
CA ARG A 121 -12.43 8.69 15.67
C ARG A 121 -11.91 7.92 16.88
N SER A 122 -11.08 6.91 16.63
CA SER A 122 -10.31 6.18 17.64
C SER A 122 -8.97 5.76 17.04
N ARG A 123 -7.95 5.52 17.88
CA ARG A 123 -6.64 5.03 17.45
C ARG A 123 -6.63 3.51 17.22
N SER A 124 -7.54 2.78 17.87
CA SER A 124 -7.70 1.33 17.77
C SER A 124 -8.86 0.91 16.88
N TYR A 125 -9.61 1.86 16.31
CA TYR A 125 -10.68 1.60 15.35
C TYR A 125 -10.28 2.07 13.95
N TYR A 126 -10.18 1.13 13.01
CA TYR A 126 -9.77 1.36 11.63
C TYR A 126 -10.97 1.23 10.70
N GLU A 127 -11.39 2.35 10.13
CA GLU A 127 -12.57 2.44 9.25
C GLU A 127 -12.25 2.05 7.81
N PHE A 128 -13.01 1.09 7.26
CA PHE A 128 -13.07 0.84 5.82
C PHE A 128 -14.37 1.38 5.21
N ARG A 129 -14.35 1.58 3.88
CA ARG A 129 -15.54 1.92 3.09
C ARG A 129 -15.88 0.73 2.19
N ASN A 130 -17.13 0.30 2.19
CA ASN A 130 -17.58 -0.89 1.45
C ASN A 130 -17.24 -0.82 -0.06
N GLY A 131 -17.21 0.38 -0.66
CA GLY A 131 -16.86 0.56 -2.08
C GLY A 131 -15.36 0.59 -2.43
N ALA A 132 -14.45 0.42 -1.47
CA ALA A 132 -13.00 0.49 -1.72
C ALA A 132 -12.19 -0.50 -0.85
N THR A 133 -12.74 -1.68 -0.61
CA THR A 133 -12.17 -2.68 0.31
C THR A 133 -10.88 -3.31 -0.21
N GLU A 134 -10.77 -3.59 -1.51
CA GLU A 134 -9.65 -4.35 -2.08
C GLU A 134 -8.27 -3.74 -1.82
N ALA A 135 -8.13 -2.42 -2.00
CA ALA A 135 -6.87 -1.69 -1.81
C ALA A 135 -6.74 -1.08 -0.40
N TRP A 136 -7.76 -1.22 0.46
CA TRP A 136 -7.74 -0.59 1.79
C TRP A 136 -6.73 -1.26 2.71
N ALA A 137 -6.72 -2.59 2.77
CA ALA A 137 -5.79 -3.34 3.64
C ALA A 137 -4.32 -3.13 3.23
N GLU A 138 -4.06 -2.93 1.93
CA GLU A 138 -2.71 -2.73 1.39
C GLU A 138 -2.07 -1.42 1.83
N ARG A 139 -2.84 -0.49 2.40
CA ARG A 139 -2.35 0.78 2.95
C ARG A 139 -1.67 0.60 4.29
N PHE A 140 -1.85 -0.52 4.98
CA PHE A 140 -1.38 -0.72 6.34
C PHE A 140 -0.34 -1.83 6.42
N ASP A 141 0.60 -1.65 7.34
CA ASP A 141 1.57 -2.66 7.73
C ASP A 141 1.02 -3.42 8.93
N TRP A 142 0.61 -4.66 8.67
CA TRP A 142 -0.06 -5.55 9.62
C TRP A 142 0.93 -6.42 10.41
N SER A 143 2.23 -6.36 10.09
CA SER A 143 3.25 -7.27 10.62
C SER A 143 3.36 -7.31 12.16
N GLU A 144 2.99 -6.21 12.83
CA GLU A 144 3.02 -6.09 14.30
C GLU A 144 1.64 -6.31 14.96
N VAL A 145 0.59 -6.55 14.16
CA VAL A 145 -0.78 -6.76 14.65
C VAL A 145 -0.98 -8.22 15.05
N GLN A 146 -1.29 -8.43 16.32
CA GLN A 146 -1.56 -9.74 16.89
C GLN A 146 -3.01 -10.16 16.66
N SER A 147 -3.98 -9.32 17.05
CA SER A 147 -5.39 -9.67 16.90
C SER A 147 -6.23 -8.56 16.29
N VAL A 148 -7.23 -8.98 15.51
CA VAL A 148 -8.20 -8.10 14.86
C VAL A 148 -9.60 -8.58 15.19
N ILE A 149 -10.45 -7.65 15.66
CA ILE A 149 -11.90 -7.81 15.57
C ILE A 149 -12.36 -7.12 14.29
N PHE A 150 -12.94 -7.87 13.38
CA PHE A 150 -13.47 -7.37 12.12
C PHE A 150 -15.00 -7.27 12.21
N LEU A 151 -15.53 -6.05 12.26
CA LEU A 151 -16.96 -5.79 12.27
C LEU A 151 -17.52 -5.94 10.85
N THR A 152 -18.57 -6.74 10.70
CA THR A 152 -19.25 -6.92 9.41
C THR A 152 -20.75 -7.07 9.55
N SER A 153 -21.45 -6.72 8.47
CA SER A 153 -22.86 -7.04 8.28
C SER A 153 -22.96 -8.46 7.72
N LEU A 154 -23.92 -9.23 8.22
CA LEU A 154 -24.31 -10.52 7.67
C LEU A 154 -25.46 -10.28 6.69
N THR A 155 -25.23 -10.56 5.41
CA THR A 155 -26.23 -10.35 4.36
C THR A 155 -26.44 -11.62 3.55
N LYS A 156 -27.58 -11.73 2.88
CA LYS A 156 -27.85 -12.77 1.88
C LYS A 156 -27.21 -12.48 0.51
N ASP A 157 -26.70 -11.27 0.31
CA ASP A 157 -26.00 -10.91 -0.92
C ASP A 157 -24.63 -11.60 -0.96
N SER A 158 -24.50 -12.60 -1.83
CA SER A 158 -23.26 -13.36 -1.99
C SER A 158 -22.11 -12.49 -2.48
N SER A 159 -22.38 -11.48 -3.33
CA SER A 159 -21.35 -10.60 -3.86
C SER A 159 -20.74 -9.71 -2.77
N GLU A 160 -21.57 -9.16 -1.88
CA GLU A 160 -21.08 -8.37 -0.74
C GLU A 160 -20.32 -9.23 0.27
N ASN A 161 -20.80 -10.46 0.52
CA ASN A 161 -20.10 -11.41 1.37
C ASN A 161 -18.72 -11.78 0.79
N GLU A 162 -18.62 -12.10 -0.50
CA GLU A 162 -17.36 -12.44 -1.18
C GLU A 162 -16.35 -11.29 -1.12
N LYS A 163 -16.78 -10.05 -1.40
CA LYS A 163 -15.91 -8.87 -1.28
C LYS A 163 -15.37 -8.68 0.13
N THR A 164 -16.21 -8.91 1.14
CA THR A 164 -15.83 -8.75 2.53
C THR A 164 -14.89 -9.88 2.98
N LEU A 165 -15.19 -11.13 2.56
CA LEU A 165 -14.31 -12.28 2.79
C LEU A 165 -12.93 -12.08 2.17
N ALA A 166 -12.84 -11.58 0.93
CA ALA A 166 -11.55 -11.28 0.30
C ALA A 166 -10.71 -10.27 1.10
N LEU A 167 -11.35 -9.26 1.71
CA LEU A 167 -10.68 -8.32 2.61
C LEU A 167 -10.21 -9.01 3.90
N VAL A 168 -11.08 -9.81 4.52
CA VAL A 168 -10.75 -10.60 5.72
C VAL A 168 -9.56 -11.51 5.45
N GLU A 169 -9.57 -12.27 4.36
CA GLU A 169 -8.48 -13.17 3.97
C GLU A 169 -7.17 -12.43 3.74
N LYS A 170 -7.21 -11.23 3.12
CA LYS A 170 -6.01 -10.40 2.93
C LYS A 170 -5.38 -10.01 4.27
N ILE A 171 -6.19 -9.57 5.23
CA ILE A 171 -5.69 -9.15 6.56
C ILE A 171 -5.25 -10.37 7.37
N ALA A 172 -6.00 -11.47 7.31
CA ALA A 172 -5.74 -12.70 8.06
C ALA A 172 -4.37 -13.33 7.72
N LYS A 173 -3.82 -13.09 6.52
CA LYS A 173 -2.46 -13.55 6.15
C LYS A 173 -1.36 -12.96 7.01
N ASP A 174 -1.56 -11.75 7.53
CA ASP A 174 -0.51 -11.00 8.23
C ASP A 174 -0.71 -10.94 9.76
N VAL A 175 -1.90 -11.31 10.27
CA VAL A 175 -2.23 -11.23 11.71
C VAL A 175 -2.30 -12.59 12.38
N THR A 176 -2.16 -12.64 13.71
CA THR A 176 -2.17 -13.93 14.44
C THR A 176 -3.58 -14.47 14.64
N ILE A 177 -4.55 -13.61 14.98
CA ILE A 177 -5.93 -14.00 15.25
C ILE A 177 -6.90 -13.01 14.62
N MET A 178 -7.89 -13.52 13.90
CA MET A 178 -8.98 -12.75 13.31
C MET A 178 -10.31 -13.20 13.92
N THR A 179 -11.07 -12.27 14.50
CA THR A 179 -12.42 -12.52 15.01
C THR A 179 -13.42 -11.70 14.22
N ILE A 180 -14.25 -12.37 13.42
CA ILE A 180 -15.33 -11.74 12.66
C ILE A 180 -16.50 -11.55 13.61
N LEU A 181 -16.87 -10.30 13.84
CA LEU A 181 -17.97 -9.92 14.72
C LEU A 181 -19.13 -9.38 13.88
N PRO A 182 -20.22 -10.14 13.75
CA PRO A 182 -21.47 -9.66 13.19
C PRO A 182 -21.98 -8.44 13.98
N VAL A 183 -22.30 -7.36 13.28
CA VAL A 183 -22.86 -6.13 13.90
C VAL A 183 -24.18 -5.69 13.28
N GLN A 184 -24.52 -6.22 12.10
CA GLN A 184 -25.78 -5.96 11.41
C GLN A 184 -26.22 -7.24 10.69
N PHE A 185 -27.51 -7.34 10.43
CA PHE A 185 -28.09 -8.46 9.71
C PHE A 185 -29.17 -7.99 8.73
N GLU A 186 -29.01 -8.37 7.47
CA GLU A 186 -29.97 -8.11 6.40
C GLU A 186 -30.62 -9.41 5.95
N GLY A 187 -31.81 -9.69 6.47
CA GLY A 187 -32.56 -10.91 6.17
C GLY A 187 -33.68 -11.14 7.17
N ASN A 188 -34.33 -12.30 7.09
CA ASN A 188 -35.24 -12.75 8.14
C ASN A 188 -34.47 -13.60 9.18
N PHE A 189 -34.97 -13.66 10.43
CA PHE A 189 -34.27 -14.38 11.49
C PHE A 189 -34.05 -15.89 11.19
N LEU A 190 -34.89 -16.50 10.35
CA LEU A 190 -34.73 -17.90 9.94
C LEU A 190 -33.52 -18.10 8.99
N GLU A 191 -33.15 -17.08 8.23
CA GLU A 191 -31.99 -17.07 7.34
C GLU A 191 -30.67 -16.85 8.09
N LEU A 192 -30.71 -16.33 9.32
CA LEU A 192 -29.53 -15.97 10.10
C LEU A 192 -28.59 -17.16 10.34
N ALA A 193 -29.15 -18.32 10.67
CA ALA A 193 -28.38 -19.54 10.88
C ALA A 193 -27.65 -19.97 9.60
N ALA A 194 -28.36 -19.96 8.46
CA ALA A 194 -27.79 -20.33 7.17
C ALA A 194 -26.66 -19.38 6.73
N ILE A 195 -26.81 -18.07 6.97
CA ILE A 195 -25.77 -17.07 6.67
C ILE A 195 -24.57 -17.24 7.62
N ALA A 196 -24.80 -17.49 8.91
CA ALA A 196 -23.73 -17.77 9.86
C ALA A 196 -22.95 -19.05 9.49
N ASP A 197 -23.64 -20.09 9.02
CA ASP A 197 -23.04 -21.33 8.52
C ASP A 197 -22.20 -21.09 7.25
N TYR A 198 -22.69 -20.25 6.33
CA TYR A 198 -21.91 -19.83 5.16
C TYR A 198 -20.59 -19.18 5.58
N TRP A 199 -20.63 -18.19 6.49
CA TRP A 199 -19.41 -17.51 6.97
C TRP A 199 -18.47 -18.46 7.70
N SER A 200 -19.00 -19.32 8.56
CA SER A 200 -18.21 -20.35 9.25
C SER A 200 -17.56 -21.33 8.26
N GLY A 201 -18.27 -21.69 7.19
CA GLY A 201 -17.78 -22.54 6.11
C GLY A 201 -16.70 -21.87 5.26
N ALA A 202 -16.93 -20.62 4.86
CA ALA A 202 -15.99 -19.83 4.04
C ALA A 202 -14.66 -19.60 4.77
N LEU A 203 -14.69 -19.40 6.08
CA LEU A 203 -13.49 -19.17 6.88
C LEU A 203 -12.70 -20.45 7.22
N LYS A 204 -13.17 -21.65 6.85
CA LYS A 204 -12.43 -22.90 7.11
C LYS A 204 -11.04 -22.92 6.48
N THR A 205 -10.84 -22.22 5.37
CA THR A 205 -9.55 -22.06 4.68
C THR A 205 -8.65 -21.02 5.35
N THR A 206 -9.21 -20.16 6.20
CA THR A 206 -8.50 -19.10 6.93
C THR A 206 -8.32 -19.55 8.39
N ILE A 207 -7.28 -20.35 8.64
CA ILE A 207 -7.08 -21.13 9.87
C ILE A 207 -7.10 -20.27 11.16
N ASN A 208 -6.69 -19.00 11.06
CA ASN A 208 -6.65 -18.06 12.17
C ASN A 208 -7.89 -17.16 12.29
N ALA A 209 -8.92 -17.38 11.49
CA ALA A 209 -10.17 -16.61 11.51
C ALA A 209 -11.33 -17.43 12.08
N ARG A 210 -12.16 -16.78 12.89
CA ARG A 210 -13.43 -17.34 13.38
C ARG A 210 -14.53 -16.30 13.34
N VAL A 211 -15.76 -16.74 13.10
CA VAL A 211 -16.95 -15.90 13.24
C VAL A 211 -17.56 -16.09 14.63
N VAL A 212 -17.96 -14.98 15.27
CA VAL A 212 -18.74 -15.01 16.49
C VAL A 212 -20.16 -15.44 16.13
N ASP A 213 -20.67 -16.45 16.84
CA ASP A 213 -22.04 -16.94 16.66
C ASP A 213 -23.05 -15.80 16.90
N PRO A 214 -23.79 -15.34 15.86
CA PRO A 214 -24.75 -14.25 16.00
C PRO A 214 -26.00 -14.65 16.78
N VAL A 215 -26.29 -15.95 16.93
CA VAL A 215 -27.44 -16.45 17.72
C VAL A 215 -27.08 -16.80 19.16
N LYS A 216 -25.80 -16.66 19.55
CA LYS A 216 -25.36 -16.82 20.93
C LYS A 216 -26.26 -16.01 21.87
N PRO A 217 -26.86 -16.63 22.90
CA PRO A 217 -27.70 -15.91 23.84
C PRO A 217 -26.85 -15.01 24.74
N VAL A 218 -27.29 -13.76 24.90
CA VAL A 218 -26.61 -12.76 25.74
C VAL A 218 -27.60 -12.05 26.68
N GLY A 219 -27.05 -11.53 27.78
CA GLY A 219 -27.81 -10.86 28.82
C GLY A 219 -28.75 -11.80 29.61
N SER A 220 -29.46 -11.22 30.57
CA SER A 220 -30.37 -11.96 31.44
C SER A 220 -31.59 -12.55 30.71
N ARG A 221 -31.99 -11.92 29.60
CA ARG A 221 -33.12 -12.36 28.76
C ARG A 221 -32.75 -13.40 27.70
N GLN A 222 -31.48 -13.83 27.65
CA GLN A 222 -30.98 -14.79 26.65
C GLN A 222 -31.30 -14.35 25.21
N THR A 223 -31.19 -13.04 24.94
CA THR A 223 -31.45 -12.47 23.62
C THR A 223 -30.34 -12.88 22.66
N PRO A 224 -30.63 -13.29 21.41
CA PRO A 224 -29.60 -13.52 20.40
C PRO A 224 -28.68 -12.31 20.26
N LEU A 225 -27.36 -12.54 20.22
CA LEU A 225 -26.33 -11.49 20.19
C LEU A 225 -26.63 -10.41 19.14
N ILE A 226 -26.91 -10.81 17.90
CA ILE A 226 -27.12 -9.87 16.79
C ILE A 226 -28.30 -8.92 17.00
N LEU A 227 -29.31 -9.32 17.78
CA LEU A 227 -30.47 -8.48 18.10
C LEU A 227 -30.16 -7.46 19.21
N SER A 228 -29.01 -7.59 19.87
CA SER A 228 -28.50 -6.60 20.82
C SER A 228 -27.63 -5.54 20.15
N ALA A 229 -27.27 -5.72 18.88
CA ALA A 229 -26.54 -4.72 18.11
C ALA A 229 -27.48 -3.59 17.69
N PRO A 230 -27.12 -2.31 17.93
CA PRO A 230 -27.85 -1.19 17.37
C PRO A 230 -27.64 -1.14 15.85
N GLU A 231 -28.60 -0.55 15.13
CA GLU A 231 -28.47 -0.32 13.68
C GLU A 231 -27.25 0.56 13.35
N ILE A 232 -26.95 1.54 14.21
CA ILE A 232 -25.78 2.43 14.12
C ILE A 232 -25.14 2.56 15.51
N PHE A 233 -23.81 2.46 15.58
CA PHE A 233 -23.08 2.75 16.82
C PHE A 233 -22.82 4.25 16.95
N GLU A 234 -23.77 4.95 17.57
CA GLU A 234 -23.73 6.41 17.78
C GLU A 234 -22.47 6.90 18.52
N SER A 235 -21.84 6.02 19.30
CA SER A 235 -20.60 6.31 20.01
C SER A 235 -19.71 5.10 20.10
N ARG A 236 -18.42 5.36 20.38
CA ARG A 236 -17.45 4.33 20.74
C ARG A 236 -17.93 3.48 21.93
N ASP A 237 -18.54 4.10 22.93
CA ASP A 237 -18.95 3.41 24.16
C ASP A 237 -20.09 2.41 23.87
N ARG A 238 -21.00 2.73 22.95
CA ARG A 238 -22.01 1.77 22.47
C ARG A 238 -21.40 0.57 21.76
N LEU A 239 -20.33 0.77 20.99
CA LEU A 239 -19.62 -0.34 20.37
C LEU A 239 -18.93 -1.22 21.43
N ILE A 240 -18.31 -0.59 22.44
CA ILE A 240 -17.68 -1.30 23.56
C ILE A 240 -18.71 -2.17 24.30
N GLU A 241 -19.88 -1.62 24.66
CA GLU A 241 -20.97 -2.35 25.31
C GLU A 241 -21.37 -3.61 24.51
N TYR A 242 -21.52 -3.49 23.19
CA TYR A 242 -21.85 -4.62 22.34
C TYR A 242 -20.72 -5.66 22.27
N MET A 243 -19.48 -5.20 22.09
CA MET A 243 -18.30 -6.06 22.04
C MET A 243 -18.07 -6.82 23.37
N GLU A 244 -18.44 -6.24 24.51
CA GLU A 244 -18.39 -6.92 25.81
C GLU A 244 -19.35 -8.12 25.89
N LEU A 245 -20.50 -8.06 25.23
CA LEU A 245 -21.42 -9.20 25.14
C LEU A 245 -20.86 -10.30 24.24
N ALA A 246 -20.21 -9.89 23.15
CA ALA A 246 -19.71 -10.81 22.12
C ALA A 246 -18.39 -11.49 22.52
N VAL A 247 -17.40 -10.69 22.89
CA VAL A 247 -15.97 -11.03 23.05
C VAL A 247 -15.35 -10.34 24.28
N PRO A 248 -15.86 -10.61 25.49
CA PRO A 248 -15.50 -9.87 26.72
C PRO A 248 -14.01 -9.88 27.04
N ASP A 249 -13.30 -10.96 26.69
CA ASP A 249 -11.89 -11.17 27.02
C ASP A 249 -10.92 -10.64 25.95
N HIS A 250 -11.43 -9.98 24.90
CA HIS A 250 -10.57 -9.52 23.81
C HIS A 250 -9.81 -8.23 24.16
N GLU A 251 -8.49 -8.24 24.04
CA GLU A 251 -7.62 -7.14 24.47
C GLU A 251 -7.89 -5.79 23.77
N ALA A 252 -8.45 -5.81 22.55
CA ALA A 252 -8.88 -4.58 21.86
C ALA A 252 -9.90 -3.76 22.68
N LEU A 253 -10.71 -4.38 23.54
CA LEU A 253 -11.63 -3.69 24.44
C LEU A 253 -10.89 -2.80 25.44
N VAL A 254 -9.79 -3.31 26.03
CA VAL A 254 -8.96 -2.56 26.99
C VAL A 254 -8.44 -1.28 26.34
N ARG A 255 -8.00 -1.39 25.09
CA ARG A 255 -7.46 -0.24 24.38
C ARG A 255 -8.54 0.78 24.02
N LEU A 256 -9.68 0.33 23.48
CA LEU A 256 -10.81 1.22 23.16
C LEU A 256 -11.31 1.99 24.39
N ARG A 257 -11.34 1.36 25.58
CA ARG A 257 -11.74 2.02 26.83
C ARG A 257 -10.72 3.04 27.33
N THR A 258 -9.43 2.73 27.24
CA THR A 258 -8.34 3.55 27.80
C THR A 258 -7.88 4.69 26.90
N GLU A 259 -8.29 4.68 25.63
CA GLU A 259 -8.04 5.79 24.74
C GLU A 259 -8.70 7.07 25.25
N SER A 260 -7.87 8.08 25.58
CA SER A 260 -8.37 9.44 25.64
C SER A 260 -8.81 9.82 24.23
N VAL A 261 -10.09 10.16 24.06
CA VAL A 261 -10.54 10.86 22.86
C VAL A 261 -9.77 12.17 22.84
N ALA A 262 -8.68 12.26 22.09
CA ALA A 262 -8.06 13.55 21.86
C ALA A 262 -9.14 14.39 21.18
N GLU A 263 -9.56 15.46 21.86
CA GLU A 263 -10.40 16.51 21.28
C GLU A 263 -9.90 16.84 19.88
N PRO A 264 -10.79 17.17 18.94
CA PRO A 264 -10.39 17.45 17.57
C PRO A 264 -9.25 18.46 17.63
N HIS A 265 -8.06 18.07 17.17
CA HIS A 265 -7.01 19.02 16.91
C HIS A 265 -7.64 20.07 16.00
N MET A 266 -7.95 21.25 16.58
CA MET A 266 -8.50 22.35 15.82
C MET A 266 -7.58 22.50 14.64
N LYS A 267 -8.13 22.41 13.42
CA LYS A 267 -7.41 22.83 12.22
C LYS A 267 -6.74 24.13 12.60
N ARG A 268 -5.40 24.19 12.57
CA ARG A 268 -4.69 25.46 12.68
C ARG A 268 -5.38 26.37 11.67
N LYS A 269 -6.09 27.38 12.16
CA LYS A 269 -6.65 28.42 11.30
C LYS A 269 -5.46 28.88 10.46
N ARG A 270 -5.57 28.73 9.15
CA ARG A 270 -4.66 29.35 8.21
C ARG A 270 -4.73 30.83 8.57
N VAL A 271 -3.66 31.37 9.15
CA VAL A 271 -3.55 32.79 9.43
C VAL A 271 -3.42 33.45 8.07
N GLU A 272 -4.54 33.87 7.51
CA GLU A 272 -4.56 34.84 6.45
C GLU A 272 -4.18 36.20 7.04
N GLY A 273 -3.14 36.79 6.46
CA GLY A 273 -2.90 38.23 6.49
C GLY A 273 -1.94 38.73 7.57
N ARG A 274 -0.70 39.01 7.16
CA ARG A 274 -0.15 40.38 7.17
C ARG A 274 1.02 40.46 6.19
N GLY A 275 0.89 41.38 5.25
CA GLY A 275 1.86 41.63 4.19
C GLY A 275 2.90 42.69 4.55
N HIS A 276 3.70 42.94 3.50
CA HIS A 276 4.69 44.01 3.28
C HIS A 276 6.10 43.74 3.86
N ALA A 277 7.21 43.97 3.14
CA ALA A 277 7.42 44.84 1.97
C ALA A 277 8.66 44.47 1.13
N ALA A 278 8.64 45.00 -0.11
CA ALA A 278 9.76 45.50 -0.93
C ALA A 278 10.72 44.45 -1.57
N ALA A 279 11.17 44.57 -2.82
CA ALA A 279 11.22 45.72 -3.74
C ALA A 279 11.31 45.25 -5.21
N SER A 280 10.94 46.16 -6.12
CA SER A 280 11.59 46.52 -7.41
C SER A 280 12.16 45.43 -8.33
N THR A 281 12.00 45.44 -9.65
CA THR A 281 11.67 46.49 -10.66
C THR A 281 11.62 45.81 -12.04
N CYS A 282 11.24 46.61 -13.06
CA CYS A 282 11.45 46.45 -14.51
C CYS A 282 10.16 46.11 -15.28
N THR A 283 9.38 47.14 -15.67
CA THR A 283 9.40 47.84 -16.99
C THR A 283 8.90 46.94 -18.13
N ALA A 284 7.63 47.09 -18.53
CA ALA A 284 7.12 48.06 -19.52
C ALA A 284 7.25 47.54 -20.96
N ASN A 285 6.12 47.28 -21.63
CA ASN A 285 5.69 48.10 -22.78
C ASN A 285 4.37 47.60 -23.41
N THR A 286 3.45 48.57 -23.59
CA THR A 286 2.54 48.83 -24.73
C THR A 286 1.71 47.68 -25.32
N SER A 287 0.43 47.79 -25.66
CA SER A 287 -0.46 48.91 -25.96
C SER A 287 -1.88 48.35 -26.20
N THR A 288 -2.90 48.96 -25.60
CA THR A 288 -4.31 48.94 -26.05
C THR A 288 -4.48 49.71 -27.38
N PRO A 289 -5.67 49.81 -28.01
CA PRO A 289 -7.00 49.21 -27.73
C PRO A 289 -7.66 48.59 -28.99
N PHE A 290 -8.86 48.03 -28.89
CA PHE A 290 -10.03 48.54 -29.64
C PHE A 290 -11.35 47.91 -29.17
N HIS A 291 -12.33 48.80 -29.01
CA HIS A 291 -13.78 48.62 -28.87
C HIS A 291 -14.34 47.60 -29.89
N ARG A 292 -15.44 46.88 -29.66
CA ARG A 292 -16.76 47.32 -29.20
C ARG A 292 -17.56 46.09 -28.76
#